data_AF-A0A7W5C7R1-F1
#
_entry.id   AF-A0A7W5C7R1-F1
#
_cell.length_a   1.000
_cell.length_b   1.000
_cell.length_c   1.000
_cell.angle_alpha   90.00
_cell.angle_beta   90.00
_cell.angle_gamma   90.00
#
_symmetry.space_group_name_H-M   'P 1'
#
loop_
_entity.id
_entity.type
_entity.pdbx_description
1 polymer ?
#
loop_
_entity_poly.entity_id
_entity_poly.type
_entity_poly.pdbx_seq_one_letter_code
_entity_poly.pdbx_strand_id
1 'polypeptide(L)'
;MEEAVKEQALFKRSMRIVLLLSLIYAAAGNVFLYTAYFNSGIVNNSYIICALMVVAFSVPIVKWFRNRHWYFPIFIFLFWIPFSVLLAYMLSQVLPLSRNETDFGLLLVYFLILNVMIMLLSIALGMLINAGWLLRDRYNRAKKQN
;
A
#
# COMPACT_ATOMS: atom_id res chain seq x y z
N MET A 1 24.48 -20.99 13.86
CA MET A 1 23.07 -21.48 13.87
C MET A 1 22.10 -20.46 14.44
N GLU A 2 22.39 -19.82 15.58
CA GLU A 2 21.47 -18.87 16.23
C GLU A 2 21.14 -17.62 15.39
N GLU A 3 22.11 -17.09 14.63
CA GLU A 3 21.89 -15.95 13.73
C GLU A 3 20.98 -16.29 12.54
N ALA A 4 21.13 -17.49 11.96
CA ALA A 4 20.29 -17.96 10.86
C ALA A 4 18.82 -18.12 11.29
N VAL A 5 18.58 -18.58 12.53
CA VAL A 5 17.23 -18.70 13.10
C VAL A 5 16.60 -17.33 13.35
N LYS A 6 17.39 -16.36 13.84
CA LYS A 6 16.93 -14.97 14.04
C LYS A 6 16.60 -14.28 12.72
N GLU A 7 17.41 -14.48 11.67
CA GLU A 7 17.13 -13.94 10.34
C GLU A 7 15.87 -14.55 9.71
N GLN A 8 15.68 -15.87 9.79
CA GLN A 8 14.46 -16.53 9.32
C GLN A 8 13.20 -16.02 10.05
N ALA A 9 13.27 -15.82 11.36
CA ALA A 9 12.15 -15.30 12.14
C ALA A 9 11.78 -13.86 11.75
N LEU A 10 12.78 -13.00 11.54
CA LEU A 10 12.57 -11.62 11.07
C LEU A 10 12.01 -11.59 9.64
N PHE A 11 12.53 -12.44 8.75
CA PHE A 11 12.03 -12.57 7.38
C PHE A 11 10.56 -13.00 7.36
N LYS A 12 10.19 -14.04 8.12
CA LYS A 12 8.81 -14.53 8.22
C LYS A 12 7.86 -13.47 8.77
N ARG A 13 8.32 -12.67 9.75
CA ARG A 13 7.55 -11.54 10.29
C ARG A 13 7.33 -10.46 9.23
N SER A 14 8.39 -10.04 8.53
CA SER A 14 8.30 -9.03 7.48
C SER A 14 7.38 -9.48 6.34
N MET A 15 7.49 -10.74 5.92
CA MET A 15 6.63 -11.32 4.88
C MET A 15 5.16 -11.33 5.29
N ARG A 16 4.84 -11.72 6.53
CA ARG A 16 3.46 -11.65 7.05
C ARG A 16 2.91 -10.22 7.03
N ILE A 17 3.71 -9.24 7.43
CA ILE A 17 3.29 -7.82 7.43
C ILE A 17 3.05 -7.33 6.00
N VAL A 18 3.92 -7.68 5.05
CA VAL A 18 3.74 -7.35 3.63
C VAL A 18 2.43 -7.93 3.12
N LEU A 19 2.18 -9.22 3.33
CA LEU A 19 0.96 -9.88 2.86
C LEU A 19 -0.30 -9.24 3.45
N LEU A 20 -0.30 -8.93 4.75
CA LEU A 20 -1.40 -8.24 5.41
C LEU A 20 -1.62 -6.83 4.84
N LEU A 21 -0.55 -6.06 4.63
CA LEU A 21 -0.65 -4.73 4.05
C LEU A 21 -1.16 -4.76 2.61
N SER A 22 -0.66 -5.68 1.78
CA SER A 22 -1.15 -5.88 0.42
C SER A 22 -2.64 -6.20 0.39
N LEU A 23 -3.11 -7.06 1.30
CA LEU A 23 -4.53 -7.39 1.41
C LEU A 23 -5.36 -6.18 1.83
N ILE A 24 -4.91 -5.42 2.84
CA ILE A 24 -5.60 -4.19 3.28
C ILE A 24 -5.64 -3.16 2.14
N TYR A 25 -4.56 -3.01 1.38
CA TYR A 25 -4.49 -2.04 0.28
C TYR A 25 -5.38 -2.48 -0.89
N ALA A 26 -5.44 -3.78 -1.15
CA ALA A 26 -6.33 -4.35 -2.14
C ALA A 26 -7.80 -4.13 -1.75
N ALA A 27 -8.14 -4.37 -0.48
CA ALA A 27 -9.48 -4.15 0.04
C ALA A 27 -9.87 -2.68 -0.05
N ALA A 28 -9.02 -1.77 0.42
CA ALA A 28 -9.28 -0.33 0.37
C ALA A 28 -9.42 0.19 -1.07
N GLY A 29 -8.56 -0.26 -1.99
CA GLY A 29 -8.63 0.13 -3.40
C GLY A 29 -9.91 -0.36 -4.09
N ASN A 30 -10.35 -1.58 -3.79
CA ASN A 30 -11.61 -2.12 -4.29
C ASN A 30 -12.82 -1.40 -3.68
N VAL A 31 -12.82 -1.16 -2.37
CA VAL A 31 -13.87 -0.37 -1.71
C VAL A 31 -13.95 1.02 -2.34
N PHE A 32 -12.83 1.67 -2.61
CA PHE A 32 -12.80 2.97 -3.24
C PHE A 32 -13.44 2.94 -4.64
N LEU A 33 -13.10 1.95 -5.47
CA LEU A 33 -13.72 1.74 -6.79
C LEU A 33 -15.24 1.52 -6.69
N TYR A 34 -15.68 0.57 -5.86
CA TYR A 34 -17.11 0.25 -5.77
C TYR A 34 -17.92 1.39 -5.13
N THR A 35 -17.35 2.13 -4.18
CA THR A 35 -18.04 3.30 -3.61
C THR A 35 -18.14 4.41 -4.65
N ALA A 36 -17.10 4.61 -5.48
CA ALA A 36 -17.14 5.57 -6.58
C ALA A 36 -18.13 5.18 -7.68
N TYR A 37 -18.32 3.88 -7.89
CA TYR A 37 -19.30 3.35 -8.84
C TYR A 37 -20.74 3.72 -8.44
N PHE A 38 -21.07 3.63 -7.15
CA PHE A 38 -22.41 3.96 -6.67
C PHE A 38 -22.60 5.44 -6.28
N ASN A 39 -21.51 6.20 -6.13
CA ASN A 39 -21.57 7.59 -5.66
C ASN A 39 -20.56 8.49 -6.40
N SER A 40 -21.09 9.36 -7.28
CA SER A 40 -20.29 10.32 -8.05
C SER A 40 -19.58 11.36 -7.17
N GLY A 41 -20.05 11.62 -5.95
CA GLY A 41 -19.38 12.50 -4.99
C GLY A 41 -18.00 11.99 -4.57
N ILE A 42 -17.78 10.67 -4.62
CA ILE A 42 -16.46 10.06 -4.34
C ILE A 42 -15.48 10.32 -5.48
N VAL A 43 -15.96 10.35 -6.73
CA VAL A 43 -15.12 10.71 -7.89
C VAL A 43 -14.67 12.17 -7.78
N ASN A 44 -15.58 13.07 -7.42
CA ASN A 44 -15.27 14.50 -7.23
C ASN A 44 -14.26 14.75 -6.10
N ASN A 45 -14.38 14.01 -4.98
CA ASN A 45 -13.48 14.14 -3.84
C ASN A 45 -12.30 13.17 -3.87
N SER A 46 -12.05 12.53 -5.02
CA SER A 46 -11.03 11.48 -5.17
C SER A 46 -9.65 11.97 -4.75
N TYR A 47 -9.27 13.21 -5.06
CA TYR A 47 -7.98 13.78 -4.65
C TYR A 47 -7.77 13.76 -3.13
N ILE A 48 -8.77 14.15 -2.35
CA ILE A 48 -8.68 14.19 -0.87
C ILE A 48 -8.57 12.77 -0.33
N ILE A 49 -9.38 11.85 -0.86
CA ILE A 49 -9.37 10.43 -0.46
C ILE A 49 -8.00 9.80 -0.79
N CYS A 50 -7.48 10.05 -1.99
CA CYS A 50 -6.15 9.60 -2.40
C CYS A 50 -5.05 10.13 -1.47
N ALA A 51 -5.09 11.43 -1.12
CA ALA A 51 -4.12 12.02 -0.20
C ALA A 51 -4.16 11.36 1.18
N LEU A 52 -5.36 11.13 1.72
CA LEU A 52 -5.54 10.41 2.99
C LEU A 52 -5.04 8.97 2.91
N MET A 53 -5.32 8.25 1.82
CA MET A 53 -4.81 6.91 1.60
C MET A 53 -3.28 6.88 1.56
N VAL A 54 -2.65 7.82 0.84
CA VAL A 54 -1.18 7.92 0.78
C VAL A 54 -0.58 8.10 2.18
N VAL A 55 -1.12 9.03 2.97
CA VAL A 55 -0.66 9.25 4.35
C VAL A 55 -0.89 8.00 5.19
N ALA A 56 -2.11 7.45 5.21
CA ALA A 56 -2.46 6.28 6.00
C ALA A 56 -1.60 5.06 5.66
N PHE A 57 -1.27 4.86 4.39
CA PHE A 57 -0.45 3.76 3.88
C PHE A 57 1.05 3.99 4.07
N SER A 58 1.52 5.23 4.14
CA SER A 58 2.91 5.51 4.46
C SER A 58 3.27 5.18 5.91
N VAL A 59 2.35 5.39 6.87
CA VAL A 59 2.57 5.15 8.32
C VAL A 59 3.06 3.73 8.64
N PRO A 60 2.38 2.64 8.20
CA PRO A 60 2.86 1.29 8.47
C PRO A 60 4.19 0.99 7.79
N ILE A 61 4.46 1.61 6.63
CA ILE A 61 5.72 1.45 5.90
C ILE A 61 6.89 2.02 6.72
N VAL A 62 6.73 3.23 7.24
CA VAL A 62 7.70 3.86 8.14
C VAL A 62 7.90 3.03 9.40
N LYS A 63 6.81 2.63 10.05
CA LYS A 63 6.84 1.96 11.36
C LYS A 63 7.47 0.57 11.31
N TRP A 64 7.18 -0.23 10.28
CA TRP A 64 7.56 -1.64 10.25
C TRP A 64 8.79 -1.95 9.39
N PHE A 65 9.14 -1.09 8.42
CA PHE A 65 10.27 -1.34 7.51
C PHE A 65 11.47 -0.43 7.74
N ARG A 66 11.61 0.13 8.96
CA ARG A 66 12.74 0.99 9.36
C ARG A 66 14.11 0.27 9.38
N ASN A 67 14.14 -1.06 9.29
CA ASN A 67 15.33 -1.88 9.57
C ASN A 67 15.87 -2.57 8.30
N ARG A 68 16.81 -3.53 8.47
CA ARG A 68 17.58 -4.31 7.47
C ARG A 68 16.84 -4.79 6.20
N HIS A 69 15.51 -4.75 6.18
CA HIS A 69 14.63 -5.18 5.09
C HIS A 69 13.97 -4.00 4.35
N TRP A 70 14.74 -2.96 4.05
CA TRP A 70 14.26 -1.74 3.38
C TRP A 70 13.59 -1.96 2.01
N TYR A 71 13.90 -3.07 1.33
CA TYR A 71 13.32 -3.44 0.03
C TYR A 71 11.97 -4.17 0.14
N PHE A 72 11.59 -4.65 1.33
CA PHE A 72 10.36 -5.42 1.49
C PHE A 72 9.06 -4.69 1.12
N PRO A 73 8.91 -3.36 1.34
CA PRO A 73 7.72 -2.63 0.91
C PRO A 73 7.40 -2.77 -0.59
N ILE A 74 8.38 -3.04 -1.44
CA ILE A 74 8.17 -3.26 -2.88
C ILE A 74 7.30 -4.49 -3.13
N PHE A 75 7.42 -5.54 -2.30
CA PHE A 75 6.56 -6.71 -2.40
C PHE A 75 5.10 -6.40 -2.07
N ILE A 76 4.81 -5.28 -1.39
CA ILE A 76 3.43 -4.86 -1.16
C ILE A 76 2.72 -4.66 -2.51
N PHE A 77 3.41 -4.02 -3.45
CA PHE A 77 2.92 -3.80 -4.82
C PHE A 77 2.73 -5.11 -5.59
N LEU A 78 3.69 -6.03 -5.47
CA LEU A 78 3.63 -7.33 -6.13
C LEU A 78 2.41 -8.15 -5.69
N PHE A 79 2.16 -8.24 -4.38
CA PHE A 79 1.04 -9.02 -3.84
C PHE A 79 -0.29 -8.26 -3.87
N TRP A 80 -0.28 -6.93 -4.01
CA TRP A 80 -1.51 -6.16 -4.12
C TRP A 80 -2.31 -6.53 -5.36
N ILE A 81 -1.67 -6.72 -6.52
CA ILE A 81 -2.34 -7.06 -7.78
C ILE A 81 -3.20 -8.33 -7.65
N PRO A 82 -2.65 -9.50 -7.26
CA PRO A 82 -3.45 -10.72 -7.18
C PRO A 82 -4.55 -10.62 -6.11
N PHE A 83 -4.30 -9.97 -4.97
CA PHE A 83 -5.35 -9.75 -3.98
C PHE A 83 -6.45 -8.82 -4.48
N SER A 84 -6.09 -7.78 -5.24
CA SER A 84 -7.05 -6.85 -5.81
C SER A 84 -7.96 -7.56 -6.81
N VAL A 85 -7.41 -8.40 -7.69
CA VAL A 85 -8.18 -9.21 -8.64
C VAL A 85 -9.11 -10.19 -7.91
N LEU A 86 -8.62 -10.89 -6.89
CA LEU A 86 -9.43 -11.82 -6.10
C LEU A 86 -10.58 -11.11 -5.37
N LEU A 87 -10.31 -9.95 -4.78
CA LEU A 87 -11.33 -9.13 -4.10
C LEU A 87 -12.33 -8.55 -5.09
N ALA A 88 -11.87 -8.04 -6.24
CA ALA A 88 -12.75 -7.54 -7.29
C ALA A 88 -13.71 -8.63 -7.79
N TYR A 89 -13.19 -9.84 -8.01
CA TYR A 89 -13.99 -11.00 -8.39
C TYR A 89 -15.02 -11.35 -7.31
N MET A 90 -14.61 -11.45 -6.04
CA MET A 90 -15.53 -11.70 -4.92
C MET A 90 -16.62 -10.64 -4.80
N LEU A 91 -16.27 -9.36 -4.95
CA LEU A 91 -17.23 -8.26 -4.92
C LEU A 91 -18.20 -8.30 -6.10
N SER A 92 -17.74 -8.71 -7.29
CA SER A 92 -18.59 -8.82 -8.48
C SER A 92 -19.67 -9.90 -8.36
N GLN A 93 -19.43 -10.94 -7.53
CA GLN A 93 -20.43 -11.97 -7.23
C GLN A 93 -21.50 -11.49 -6.23
N VAL A 94 -21.16 -10.50 -5.39
CA VAL A 94 -22.01 -10.02 -4.30
C VAL A 94 -22.78 -8.75 -4.68
N LEU A 95 -22.16 -7.87 -5.47
CA LEU A 95 -22.72 -6.57 -5.83
C LEU A 95 -23.29 -6.58 -7.24
N PRO A 96 -24.51 -6.04 -7.45
CA PRO A 96 -25.11 -5.96 -8.78
C PRO A 96 -24.33 -4.96 -9.64
N LEU A 97 -23.72 -5.45 -10.71
CA LEU A 97 -23.13 -4.61 -11.75
C LEU A 97 -24.23 -4.17 -12.73
N SER A 98 -24.29 -2.88 -13.07
CA SER A 98 -25.26 -2.39 -14.06
C SER A 98 -24.94 -2.98 -15.43
N ARG A 99 -25.97 -3.12 -16.29
CA ARG A 99 -25.84 -3.64 -17.67
C ARG A 99 -24.92 -2.82 -18.58
N ASN A 100 -24.47 -1.63 -18.18
CA ASN A 100 -23.55 -0.82 -18.97
C ASN A 100 -22.09 -1.18 -18.62
N GLU A 101 -21.62 -2.28 -19.20
CA GLU A 101 -20.29 -2.86 -18.92
C GLU A 101 -19.13 -1.92 -19.31
N THR A 102 -19.34 -1.08 -20.33
CA THR A 102 -18.30 -0.16 -20.85
C THR A 102 -17.95 0.94 -19.84
N ASP A 103 -18.95 1.47 -19.12
CA ASP A 103 -18.74 2.52 -18.11
C ASP A 103 -17.98 1.98 -16.90
N PHE A 104 -18.29 0.75 -16.48
CA PHE A 104 -17.60 0.09 -15.39
C PHE A 104 -16.13 -0.22 -15.75
N GLY A 105 -15.88 -0.68 -16.98
CA GLY A 105 -14.52 -0.95 -17.45
C GLY A 105 -13.63 0.29 -17.43
N LEU A 106 -14.13 1.44 -17.90
CA LEU A 106 -13.41 2.71 -17.85
C LEU A 106 -13.15 3.17 -16.41
N LEU A 107 -14.14 3.05 -15.53
CA LEU A 107 -13.99 3.37 -14.11
C LEU A 107 -12.94 2.48 -13.44
N LEU A 108 -12.95 1.18 -13.75
CA LEU A 108 -11.97 0.22 -13.24
C LEU A 108 -10.55 0.60 -13.65
N VAL A 109 -10.32 0.94 -14.91
CA VAL A 109 -9.00 1.37 -15.40
C VAL A 109 -8.55 2.67 -14.71
N TYR A 110 -9.44 3.65 -14.59
CA TYR A 110 -9.14 4.92 -13.91
C TYR A 110 -8.72 4.70 -12.45
N PHE A 111 -9.49 3.92 -11.69
CA PHE A 111 -9.17 3.62 -10.30
C PHE A 111 -7.98 2.68 -10.14
N LEU A 112 -7.69 1.82 -11.12
CA LEU A 112 -6.47 1.03 -11.14
C LEU A 112 -5.24 1.94 -11.20
N ILE A 113 -5.25 2.92 -12.12
CA ILE A 113 -4.16 3.91 -12.24
C ILE A 113 -4.03 4.71 -10.94
N LEU A 114 -5.14 5.20 -10.39
CA LEU A 114 -5.12 5.91 -9.10
C LEU A 114 -4.52 5.06 -7.97
N ASN A 115 -4.94 3.81 -7.84
CA ASN A 115 -4.42 2.92 -6.80
C ASN A 115 -2.92 2.63 -6.97
N VAL A 116 -2.45 2.46 -8.22
CA VAL A 116 -1.01 2.33 -8.52
C VAL A 116 -0.26 3.58 -8.07
N MET A 117 -0.77 4.77 -8.40
CA MET A 117 -0.17 6.04 -7.97
C MET A 117 -0.14 6.19 -6.45
N ILE A 118 -1.26 5.90 -5.77
CA ILE A 118 -1.33 5.90 -4.30
C ILE A 118 -0.27 4.97 -3.72
N MET A 119 -0.13 3.76 -4.27
CA MET A 119 0.81 2.77 -3.75
C MET A 119 2.25 3.20 -3.91
N LEU A 120 2.63 3.65 -5.11
CA LEU A 120 3.98 4.14 -5.39
C LEU A 120 4.31 5.34 -4.51
N LEU A 121 3.40 6.30 -4.37
CA LEU A 121 3.58 7.46 -3.51
C LEU A 121 3.69 7.07 -2.03
N SER A 122 2.88 6.13 -1.55
CA SER A 122 2.92 5.65 -0.16
C SER A 122 4.26 4.98 0.15
N ILE A 123 4.74 4.12 -0.74
CA ILE A 123 6.03 3.43 -0.62
C ILE A 123 7.17 4.45 -0.68
N ALA A 124 7.16 5.36 -1.67
CA ALA A 124 8.18 6.39 -1.82
C ALA A 124 8.25 7.30 -0.58
N LEU A 125 7.11 7.80 -0.10
CA LEU A 125 7.03 8.65 1.08
C LEU A 125 7.52 7.93 2.33
N GLY A 126 7.07 6.68 2.54
CA GLY A 126 7.50 5.87 3.68
C GLY A 126 9.01 5.59 3.68
N MET A 127 9.58 5.31 2.51
CA MET A 127 11.02 5.12 2.36
C MET A 127 11.82 6.42 2.55
N LEU A 128 11.34 7.55 2.03
CA LEU A 128 11.96 8.86 2.23
C LEU A 128 12.05 9.25 3.71
N ILE A 129 10.97 9.03 4.46
CA ILE A 129 10.93 9.30 5.91
C ILE A 129 11.95 8.41 6.64
N ASN A 130 11.99 7.11 6.31
CA ASN A 130 12.97 6.19 6.90
C ASN A 130 14.42 6.59 6.59
N ALA A 131 14.70 6.99 5.34
CA ALA A 131 16.02 7.46 4.93
C ALA A 131 16.43 8.74 5.68
N GLY A 132 15.50 9.70 5.82
CA GLY A 132 15.73 10.93 6.57
C GLY A 132 16.06 10.68 8.04
N TRP A 133 15.36 9.75 8.70
CA TRP A 133 15.66 9.35 10.08
C TRP A 133 17.03 8.68 10.22
N LEU A 134 17.39 7.79 9.30
CA LEU A 134 18.70 7.14 9.32
C LEU A 134 19.85 8.16 9.20
N LEU A 135 19.71 9.14 8.30
CA LEU A 135 20.69 10.21 8.12
C LEU A 135 20.81 11.08 9.37
N ARG A 136 19.68 11.44 10.00
CA ARG A 136 19.65 12.20 11.25
C ARG A 136 20.33 11.46 12.39
N ASP A 137 20.07 10.16 12.54
CA ASP A 137 20.70 9.34 13.56
C ASP A 137 22.22 9.23 13.37
N ARG A 138 22.68 9.09 12.11
CA ARG A 138 24.12 9.09 11.79
C ARG A 138 24.78 10.42 12.13
N TYR A 139 24.15 11.53 11.75
CA TYR A 139 24.64 12.87 12.06
C TYR A 139 24.78 13.10 13.58
N ASN A 140 23.76 12.72 14.36
CA ASN A 140 23.77 12.86 15.81
C ASN A 140 24.84 12.01 16.51
N ARG A 141 25.16 10.82 15.96
CA ARG A 141 26.24 9.96 16.50
C ARG A 141 27.62 10.54 16.19
N ALA A 142 27.84 11.01 14.97
CA ALA A 142 29.10 11.66 14.58
C ALA A 142 29.37 12.91 15.44
N LYS A 143 28.32 13.70 15.73
CA LYS A 143 28.43 14.88 16.61
C LYS A 143 28.76 14.52 18.07
N LYS A 144 28.42 13.33 18.56
CA LYS A 144 28.74 12.89 19.94
C LYS A 144 30.16 12.33 20.09
N GLN A 145 30.85 12.04 18.99
CA GLN A 145 32.21 11.49 18.99
C GLN A 145 33.29 12.57 18.81
N ASN A 146 32.90 13.79 18.44
CA ASN A 146 33.73 15.00 18.44
C ASN A 146 33.37 15.87 19.64
#